data_AF-A0AAU0S571-F1
#
_entry.id   AF-A0AAU0S571-F1
#
_cell.length_a   1.000
_cell.length_b   1.000
_cell.length_c   1.000
_cell.angle_alpha   90.00
_cell.angle_beta   90.00
_cell.angle_gamma   90.00
#
_symmetry.space_group_name_H-M   'P 1'
#
loop_
_entity.id
_entity.type
_entity.pdbx_description
1 polymer ?
#
loop_
_entity_poly.entity_id
_entity_poly.type
_entity_poly.pdbx_seq_one_letter_code
_entity_poly.pdbx_strand_id
1 'polypeptide(L)' 'MFPLVQVGLEALSKMGVYAELGSSAKEYIKGKSMQMPVAAVVNIGKARASRKIGFGGKQLRYERLIPPAAQFVIAA' A
#
# COMPACT_ATOMS: atom_id res chain seq x y z
N MET A 1 0.08 -1.75 -16.82
CA MET A 1 -0.78 -0.98 -15.90
C MET A 1 -1.42 -1.96 -14.93
N PHE A 2 -1.24 -1.79 -13.61
CA PHE A 2 -1.57 -2.81 -12.59
C PHE A 2 -3.09 -2.89 -12.32
N PRO A 3 -3.85 -3.79 -12.98
CA PRO A 3 -5.32 -3.69 -12.99
C PRO A 3 -5.90 -3.96 -11.59
N LEU A 4 -5.31 -4.90 -10.87
CA LEU A 4 -5.72 -5.23 -9.50
C LEU A 4 -5.45 -4.09 -8.51
N VAL A 5 -4.41 -3.29 -8.73
CA VAL A 5 -4.13 -2.12 -7.88
C VAL A 5 -5.19 -1.04 -8.08
N GLN A 6 -5.59 -0.78 -9.32
CA GLN A 6 -6.65 0.20 -9.59
C GLN A 6 -7.99 -0.20 -8.99
N VAL A 7 -8.39 -1.46 -9.18
CA VAL A 7 -9.60 -2.01 -8.54
C VAL A 7 -9.50 -1.90 -7.02
N GLY A 8 -8.33 -2.21 -6.46
CA GLY A 8 -8.07 -2.08 -5.03
C GLY A 8 -8.24 -0.64 -4.52
N LEU A 9 -7.63 0.33 -5.20
CA LEU A 9 -7.73 1.75 -4.86
C LEU A 9 -9.18 2.24 -4.90
N GLU A 10 -9.91 1.93 -5.97
CA GLU A 10 -11.29 2.36 -6.13
C GLU A 10 -12.23 1.69 -5.11
N ALA A 11 -12.08 0.38 -4.88
CA ALA A 11 -12.90 -0.34 -3.92
C ALA A 11 -12.67 0.18 -2.49
N LEU A 12 -11.41 0.37 -2.09
CA LEU A 12 -11.08 0.90 -0.76
C LEU A 12 -11.58 2.33 -0.58
N SER A 13 -11.42 3.19 -1.59
CA SER A 13 -11.92 4.56 -1.56
C SER A 13 -13.44 4.60 -1.38
N LYS A 14 -14.19 3.76 -2.11
CA LYS A 14 -15.65 3.64 -1.96
C LYS A 14 -16.08 3.09 -0.60
N MET A 15 -15.22 2.32 0.07
CA MET A 15 -15.44 1.84 1.44
C MET A 15 -15.03 2.87 2.52
N GLY A 16 -14.62 4.08 2.13
CA GLY A 16 -14.15 5.11 3.07
C GLY A 16 -12.76 4.83 3.65
N VAL A 17 -12.01 3.92 3.05
CA VAL A 17 -10.63 3.59 3.46
C VAL A 17 -9.67 4.43 2.63
N TYR A 18 -8.76 5.14 3.31
CA TYR A 18 -7.65 5.80 2.64
C TYR A 18 -6.84 4.78 1.84
N ALA A 19 -6.58 5.07 0.56
CA ALA A 19 -5.91 4.15 -0.34
C ALA A 19 -5.00 4.92 -1.30
N GLU A 20 -3.72 4.57 -1.31
CA GLU A 20 -2.74 5.09 -2.25
C GLU A 20 -1.84 3.98 -2.79
N LEU A 21 -1.10 4.27 -3.86
CA LEU A 21 -0.08 3.35 -4.37
C LEU A 21 0.92 2.96 -3.26
N GLY A 22 1.31 1.68 -3.24
CA GLY A 22 2.37 1.19 -2.37
C GLY A 22 3.70 1.92 -2.60
N SER A 23 4.57 1.90 -1.58
CA SER A 23 5.88 2.57 -1.57
C SER A 23 6.74 2.22 -2.80
N SER A 24 6.94 0.93 -3.06
CA SER A 24 7.72 0.46 -4.21
C SER A 24 7.18 0.96 -5.57
N ALA A 25 5.86 0.98 -5.75
CA ALA A 25 5.25 1.51 -6.97
C ALA A 25 5.45 3.02 -7.09
N LYS A 26 5.35 3.77 -5.98
CA LYS A 26 5.64 5.21 -5.95
C LYS A 26 7.10 5.50 -6.28
N GLU A 27 8.04 4.74 -5.75
CA GLU A 27 9.47 4.92 -6.00
C GLU A 27 9.84 4.63 -7.46
N TYR A 28 9.30 3.54 -8.00
CA TYR A 28 9.48 3.17 -9.41
C TYR A 28 8.95 4.25 -10.35
N ILE A 29 7.71 4.72 -10.14
CA ILE A 29 7.10 5.79 -10.95
C ILE A 29 7.88 7.11 -10.83
N LYS A 30 8.42 7.41 -9.64
CA LYS A 30 9.24 8.61 -9.42
C LYS A 30 10.67 8.48 -9.96
N GLY A 31 11.04 7.35 -10.56
CA GLY A 31 12.40 7.09 -11.03
C GLY A 31 13.44 7.00 -9.90
N LYS A 32 13.00 6.84 -8.64
CA LYS A 32 13.89 6.69 -7.48
C LYS A 32 14.38 5.25 -7.28
N SER A 33 13.68 4.30 -7.88
CA SER A 33 14.04 2.88 -7.87
C SER A 33 13.90 2.31 -9.27
N MET A 34 14.87 1.47 -9.66
CA MET A 34 14.80 0.68 -10.89
C MET A 34 14.15 -0.70 -10.64
N GLN A 35 13.86 -1.04 -9.38
CA GLN A 35 13.25 -2.32 -9.05
C GLN A 35 11.78 -2.31 -9.49
N MET A 36 11.43 -3.24 -10.37
CA MET A 36 10.06 -3.40 -10.86
C MET A 36 9.14 -3.90 -9.74
N PRO A 37 8.03 -3.20 -9.44
CA PRO A 37 7.06 -3.67 -8.44
C PRO A 37 6.28 -4.88 -8.97
N VAL A 38 6.59 -6.06 -8.43
CA VAL A 38 5.98 -7.35 -8.85
C VAL A 38 4.64 -7.62 -8.14
N ALA A 39 4.48 -7.13 -6.91
CA ALA A 39 3.28 -7.35 -6.12
C ALA A 39 2.27 -6.19 -6.27
N ALA A 40 0.97 -6.52 -6.26
CA ALA A 40 -0.10 -5.54 -6.18
C ALA A 40 -0.22 -5.03 -4.73
N VAL A 41 0.42 -3.89 -4.44
CA VAL A 41 0.47 -3.30 -3.09
C VAL A 41 -0.27 -1.96 -3.06
N VAL A 42 -1.13 -1.78 -2.06
CA VAL A 42 -1.81 -0.51 -1.75
C VAL A 42 -1.50 -0.11 -0.32
N ASN A 43 -1.16 1.16 -0.13
CA ASN A 43 -0.99 1.77 1.18
C ASN A 43 -2.35 2.20 1.73
N ILE A 44 -2.69 1.73 2.93
CA ILE A 44 -3.96 2.02 3.62
C ILE A 44 -3.80 3.00 4.80
N GLY A 45 -2.66 3.69 4.88
CA GLY A 45 -2.34 4.62 5.96
C GLY A 45 -2.38 3.93 7.33
N LYS A 46 -3.18 4.47 8.25
CA LYS A 46 -3.42 3.91 9.59
C LYS A 46 -4.66 3.01 9.66
N ALA A 47 -5.37 2.80 8.55
CA ALA A 47 -6.58 1.99 8.53
C ALA A 47 -6.29 0.51 8.81
N ARG A 48 -7.33 -0.20 9.23
CA ARG A 48 -7.32 -1.66 9.37
C ARG A 48 -8.18 -2.26 8.26
N ALA A 49 -7.54 -2.90 7.29
CA ALA A 49 -8.22 -3.69 6.27
C ALA A 49 -7.77 -5.16 6.37
N SER A 50 -8.73 -6.06 6.57
CA SER A 50 -8.52 -7.51 6.62
C SER A 50 -9.21 -8.25 5.47
N ARG A 51 -10.10 -7.57 4.75
CA ARG A 51 -10.86 -8.14 3.63
C ARG A 51 -9.89 -8.52 2.51
N LYS A 52 -9.99 -9.76 2.01
CA LYS A 52 -9.22 -10.21 0.85
C LYS A 52 -9.83 -9.61 -0.42
N ILE A 53 -9.01 -8.90 -1.20
CA ILE A 53 -9.36 -8.39 -2.53
C ILE A 53 -8.40 -9.06 -3.52
N GLY A 54 -8.93 -9.73 -4.54
CA GLY A 54 -8.12 -10.50 -5.48
C GLY A 54 -8.87 -10.82 -6.76
N PHE A 55 -8.11 -11.06 -7.83
CA PHE A 55 -8.62 -11.43 -9.15
C PHE A 55 -7.61 -12.33 -9.86
N GLY A 56 -8.06 -13.40 -10.50
CA GLY A 56 -7.20 -14.30 -11.27
C GLY A 56 -6.02 -14.89 -10.48
N GLY A 57 -6.28 -15.32 -9.23
CA GLY A 57 -5.25 -15.89 -8.34
C GLY A 57 -4.27 -14.87 -7.73
N LYS A 58 -4.31 -13.60 -8.15
CA LYS A 58 -3.52 -12.51 -7.55
C LYS A 58 -4.30 -11.86 -6.43
N GLN A 59 -3.60 -11.44 -5.39
CA GLN A 59 -4.19 -10.78 -4.22
C GLN A 59 -3.55 -9.42 -3.98
N LEU A 60 -4.37 -8.47 -3.56
CA LEU A 60 -3.95 -7.16 -3.11
C LEU A 60 -3.28 -7.30 -1.74
N ARG A 61 -2.10 -6.71 -1.59
CA ARG A 61 -1.38 -6.63 -0.31
C ARG A 61 -1.54 -5.22 0.26
N TYR A 62 -1.72 -5.16 1.58
CA TYR A 62 -1.86 -3.89 2.27
C TYR A 62 -0.54 -3.51 2.95
N GLU A 63 -0.06 -2.31 2.62
CA GLU A 63 0.99 -1.63 3.36
C GLU A 63 0.36 -0.65 4.34
N ARG A 64 0.91 -0.57 5.55
CA ARG A 64 0.45 0.39 6.56
C ARG A 64 1.55 1.39 6.84
N LEU A 65 1.17 2.64 7.01
CA LEU A 65 2.04 3.63 7.61
C LEU A 65 2.03 3.39 9.12
N ILE A 66 2.88 2.48 9.58
CA ILE A 66 3.21 2.36 10.99
C ILE A 66 4.20 3.51 11.24
N PRO A 67 3.83 4.59 11.96
CA PRO A 67 4.84 5.54 12.39
C PRO A 67 5.92 4.74 13.13
N PRO A 68 7.23 5.00 12.90
CA PRO A 68 8.27 4.33 13.67
C PRO A 68 7.87 4.42 15.14
N ALA A 69 7.87 3.27 15.84
CA ALA A 69 7.60 3.23 17.26
C ALA A 69 8.36 4.40 17.86
N ALA A 70 7.63 5.33 18.50
CA ALA A 70 8.17 6.59 19.00
C ALA A 70 9.56 6.27 19.55
N GLN A 71 10.60 6.81 18.90
CA GLN A 71 11.95 6.67 19.41
C GLN A 71 11.86 7.23 20.82
N PHE A 72 11.82 6.35 21.81
CA PHE A 72 12.00 6.73 23.19
C PHE A 72 13.43 7.25 23.23
N VAL A 73 13.58 8.54 22.94
CA VAL A 73 14.80 9.28 23.23
C VAL A 73 14.84 9.30 24.75
N ILE A 74 15.51 8.30 25.31
CA ILE A 74 16.01 8.38 26.68
C ILE A 74 17.11 9.43 26.59
N ALA A 75 16.74 10.69 26.82
CA ALA A 75 17.70 11.72 27.13
C ALA A 75 18.28 11.35 28.51
N ALA A 76 19.54 10.90 28.49
CA ALA A 76 20.37 10.74 29.68
C ALA A 76 21.07 12.07 30.01
#